data_AF-A0A1Q6EMG5-F1
#
_entry.id   AF-A0A1Q6EMG5-F1
#
_cell.length_a   1.000
_cell.length_b   1.000
_cell.length_c   1.000
_cell.angle_alpha   90.00
_cell.angle_beta   90.00
_cell.angle_gamma   90.00
#
_symmetry.space_group_name_H-M   'P 1'
#
loop_
_entity.id
_entity.type
_entity.pdbx_description
1 polymer ?
#
loop_
_entity_poly.entity_id
_entity_poly.type
_entity_poly.pdbx_seq_one_letter_code
_entity_poly.pdbx_strand_id
1 'polypeptide(L)'
;MMKRFNLLVYVYRGINTLEEKFTRKNHPDYTSDLSKHILIVTGISIGATFITSLLRGVVMSMLLGNLSPDSTVGIRMAMSFLVVIPFLCCVAYWIYYLKRHLYLFSTTGQKIGYGLFTCVMLAILGPSIFPLLIALVLLSIAISIALFLLSVVMTIIALFDGGGSKKRRFSLDNGDEVTEKSGLFGEKYYEGRSGKSYETNDNGRTFSEK
;
A
#
# COMPACT_ATOMS: atom_id res chain seq x y z
N MET A 1 -33.65 35.82 -12.59
CA MET A 1 -33.11 34.44 -12.57
C MET A 1 -31.92 34.19 -13.55
N MET A 2 -31.40 35.20 -14.26
CA MET A 2 -30.31 35.00 -15.27
C MET A 2 -28.86 35.13 -14.75
N LYS A 3 -28.61 35.70 -13.58
CA LYS A 3 -27.23 35.93 -13.08
C LYS A 3 -26.50 34.64 -12.65
N ARG A 4 -27.24 33.61 -12.20
CA ARG A 4 -26.66 32.33 -11.74
C ARG A 4 -26.25 31.41 -12.90
N PHE A 5 -26.98 31.45 -14.01
CA PHE A 5 -26.68 30.67 -15.21
C PHE A 5 -25.36 31.12 -15.85
N ASN A 6 -25.09 32.42 -15.86
CA ASN A 6 -23.86 32.96 -16.45
C ASN A 6 -22.60 32.55 -15.68
N LEU A 7 -22.69 32.44 -14.34
CA LEU A 7 -21.57 31.98 -13.51
C LEU A 7 -21.26 30.51 -13.80
N LEU A 8 -22.28 29.66 -13.89
CA LEU A 8 -22.11 28.22 -14.09
C LEU A 8 -21.56 27.92 -15.49
N VAL A 9 -21.99 28.66 -16.51
CA VAL A 9 -21.43 28.61 -17.87
C VAL A 9 -19.98 29.12 -17.91
N TYR A 10 -19.65 30.17 -17.16
CA TYR A 10 -18.27 30.66 -17.04
C TYR A 10 -17.35 29.67 -16.32
N VAL A 11 -17.84 29.03 -15.26
CA VAL A 11 -17.12 27.98 -14.53
C VAL A 11 -16.93 26.77 -15.43
N TYR A 12 -17.96 26.34 -16.16
CA TYR A 12 -17.87 25.21 -17.09
C TYR A 12 -16.91 25.47 -18.25
N ARG A 13 -16.99 26.64 -18.91
CA ARG A 13 -15.99 27.05 -19.92
C ARG A 13 -14.60 27.15 -19.33
N GLY A 14 -14.48 27.70 -18.13
CA GLY A 14 -13.23 27.75 -17.37
C GLY A 14 -12.62 26.37 -17.20
N ILE A 15 -13.41 25.39 -16.74
CA ILE A 15 -13.01 24.00 -16.55
C ILE A 15 -12.63 23.33 -17.88
N ASN A 16 -13.41 23.48 -18.94
CA ASN A 16 -13.09 22.90 -20.25
C ASN A 16 -11.78 23.46 -20.83
N THR A 17 -11.54 24.76 -20.67
CA THR A 17 -10.29 25.39 -21.13
C THR A 17 -9.09 24.98 -20.25
N LEU A 18 -9.34 24.72 -18.96
CA LEU A 18 -8.34 24.16 -18.06
C LEU A 18 -8.00 22.74 -18.51
N GLU A 19 -8.98 21.88 -18.75
CA GLU A 19 -8.79 20.52 -19.26
C GLU A 19 -7.98 20.51 -20.56
N GLU A 20 -8.28 21.40 -21.50
CA GLU A 20 -7.55 21.50 -22.78
C GLU A 20 -6.09 21.98 -22.61
N LYS A 21 -5.82 22.83 -21.61
CA LYS A 21 -4.44 23.24 -21.24
C LYS A 21 -3.72 22.19 -20.38
N PHE A 22 -4.44 21.45 -19.55
CA PHE A 22 -3.90 20.37 -18.72
C PHE A 22 -3.66 19.08 -19.51
N THR A 23 -4.34 18.86 -20.64
CA THR A 23 -4.15 17.65 -21.46
C THR A 23 -3.03 17.79 -22.50
N ARG A 24 -2.48 18.99 -22.73
CA ARG A 24 -1.26 19.18 -23.53
C ARG A 24 -0.03 18.75 -22.75
N LYS A 25 0.28 17.45 -22.84
CA LYS A 25 1.50 16.80 -22.33
C LYS A 25 2.82 17.46 -22.77
N ASN A 26 2.79 18.30 -23.81
CA ASN A 26 3.97 18.88 -24.48
C ASN A 26 4.15 20.40 -24.24
N HIS A 27 3.39 21.05 -23.35
CA HIS A 27 3.63 22.47 -23.04
C HIS A 27 4.80 22.60 -22.05
N PRO A 28 5.80 23.48 -22.27
CA PRO A 28 6.96 23.60 -21.38
C PRO A 28 6.58 24.03 -19.94
N ASP A 29 5.43 24.67 -19.75
CA ASP A 29 4.86 24.98 -18.43
C ASP A 29 4.04 23.82 -17.79
N TYR A 30 3.93 22.66 -18.46
CA TYR A 30 3.23 21.48 -17.97
C TYR A 30 4.11 20.62 -17.06
N THR A 31 4.81 21.24 -16.12
CA THR A 31 5.31 20.56 -14.92
C THR A 31 4.34 20.91 -13.79
N SER A 32 3.15 20.28 -13.80
CA SER A 32 2.21 20.48 -12.70
C SER A 32 2.77 19.79 -11.45
N ASP A 33 3.56 20.54 -10.68
CA ASP A 33 4.03 20.16 -9.34
C ASP A 33 2.86 20.04 -8.34
N LEU A 34 1.60 20.12 -8.80
CA LEU A 34 0.38 19.90 -8.03
C LEU A 34 0.40 18.57 -7.30
N SER A 35 0.87 17.48 -7.94
CA SER A 35 0.99 16.18 -7.27
C SER A 35 1.97 16.22 -6.10
N LYS A 36 3.13 16.89 -6.27
CA LYS A 36 4.11 17.09 -5.18
C LYS A 36 3.57 18.02 -4.09
N HIS A 37 2.85 19.07 -4.47
CA HIS A 37 2.23 20.01 -3.52
C HIS A 37 1.19 19.28 -2.66
N ILE A 38 0.32 18.49 -3.29
CA ILE A 38 -0.65 17.65 -2.58
C ILE A 38 0.07 16.63 -1.70
N LEU A 39 1.12 15.96 -2.19
CA LEU A 39 1.91 15.01 -1.39
C LEU A 39 2.51 15.66 -0.13
N ILE A 40 3.11 16.84 -0.26
CA ILE A 40 3.72 17.57 0.87
C ILE A 40 2.64 18.00 1.87
N VAL A 41 1.55 18.60 1.42
CA VAL A 41 0.47 19.08 2.30
C VAL A 41 -0.21 17.91 3.02
N THR A 42 -0.45 16.81 2.30
CA THR A 42 -1.01 15.61 2.90
C THR A 42 -0.03 14.96 3.88
N GLY A 43 1.26 14.90 3.56
CA GLY A 43 2.29 14.40 4.48
C GLY A 43 2.35 15.20 5.78
N ILE A 44 2.31 16.52 5.71
CA ILE A 44 2.24 17.41 6.88
C ILE A 44 0.94 17.17 7.66
N SER A 45 -0.19 17.02 6.98
CA SER A 45 -1.50 16.83 7.62
C SER A 45 -1.61 15.48 8.33
N ILE A 46 -1.13 14.39 7.72
CA ILE A 46 -1.10 13.06 8.32
C ILE A 46 -0.10 13.04 9.48
N GLY A 47 1.10 13.60 9.31
CA GLY A 47 2.10 13.69 10.36
C GLY A 47 1.59 14.45 11.58
N ALA A 48 0.93 15.59 11.37
CA ALA A 48 0.28 16.36 12.42
C ALA A 48 -0.83 15.56 13.12
N THR A 49 -1.68 14.87 12.36
CA THR A 49 -2.78 14.06 12.90
C THR A 49 -2.25 12.87 13.71
N PHE A 50 -1.18 12.22 13.25
CA PHE A 50 -0.54 11.11 13.95
C PHE A 50 0.13 11.56 15.26
N ILE A 51 0.92 12.64 15.21
CA ILE A 51 1.59 13.22 16.38
C ILE A 51 0.56 13.67 17.41
N THR A 52 -0.52 14.33 16.98
CA THR A 52 -1.59 14.78 17.88
C THR A 52 -2.38 13.62 18.46
N SER A 53 -2.62 12.55 17.69
CA SER A 53 -3.26 11.32 18.20
C SER A 53 -2.39 10.62 19.25
N LEU A 54 -1.08 10.51 19.00
CA LEU A 54 -0.12 9.91 19.94
C LEU A 54 -0.04 10.73 21.24
N LEU A 55 0.15 12.05 21.12
CA LEU A 55 0.19 12.98 22.24
C LEU A 55 -1.12 12.98 23.03
N ARG A 56 -2.27 12.91 22.35
CA ARG A 56 -3.58 12.79 22.99
C ARG A 56 -3.73 11.48 23.76
N GLY A 57 -3.25 10.36 23.20
CA GLY A 57 -3.22 9.07 23.88
C GLY A 57 -2.36 9.10 25.15
N VAL A 58 -1.15 9.68 25.06
CA VAL A 58 -0.23 9.85 26.19
C VAL A 58 -0.81 10.79 27.25
N VAL A 59 -1.43 11.90 26.84
CA VAL A 59 -2.07 12.81 27.79
C VAL A 59 -3.28 12.17 28.46
N MET A 60 -4.09 11.39 27.74
CA MET A 60 -5.24 10.72 28.33
C MET A 60 -4.82 9.63 29.33
N SER A 61 -3.70 8.94 29.09
CA SER A 61 -3.15 7.97 30.05
C SER A 61 -2.53 8.65 31.29
N MET A 62 -1.97 9.86 31.15
CA MET A 62 -1.54 10.69 32.29
C MET A 62 -2.72 11.31 33.05
N LEU A 63 -3.83 11.63 32.37
CA LEU A 63 -5.04 12.23 32.96
C LEU A 63 -5.76 11.29 33.94
N LEU A 64 -5.65 9.98 33.73
CA LEU A 64 -6.22 8.96 34.62
C LEU A 64 -5.48 8.91 35.99
N GLY A 65 -4.34 9.61 36.11
CA GLY A 65 -3.42 9.51 37.22
C GLY A 65 -3.57 10.55 38.33
N ASN A 66 -3.55 11.88 38.08
CA ASN A 66 -3.53 12.90 39.16
C ASN A 66 -3.53 14.40 38.77
N LEU A 67 -4.26 14.83 37.74
CA LEU A 67 -4.21 16.25 37.30
C LEU A 67 -5.33 17.13 37.90
N SER A 68 -4.96 18.29 38.45
CA SER A 68 -5.90 19.30 38.96
C SER A 68 -6.69 19.96 37.81
N PRO A 69 -7.95 20.38 38.03
CA PRO A 69 -8.84 20.90 36.98
C PRO A 69 -8.25 22.08 36.17
N ASP A 70 -7.37 22.90 36.76
CA ASP A 70 -6.74 24.03 36.08
C ASP A 70 -5.64 23.61 35.07
N SER A 71 -4.91 22.52 35.37
CA SER A 71 -3.89 21.97 34.47
C SER A 71 -4.52 21.32 33.23
N THR A 72 -5.73 20.75 33.35
CA THR A 72 -6.50 20.17 32.24
C THR A 72 -6.91 21.19 31.19
N VAL A 73 -7.21 22.44 31.58
CA VAL A 73 -7.57 23.50 30.63
C VAL A 73 -6.35 23.94 29.82
N GLY A 74 -5.20 24.15 30.48
CA GLY A 74 -3.94 24.51 29.81
C GLY A 74 -3.48 23.44 28.82
N ILE A 75 -3.56 22.15 29.20
CA ILE A 75 -3.20 21.02 28.33
C ILE A 75 -4.17 20.93 27.15
N ARG A 76 -5.48 21.13 27.36
CA ARG A 76 -6.48 21.10 26.28
C ARG A 76 -6.27 22.26 25.28
N MET A 77 -5.91 23.44 25.77
CA MET A 77 -5.57 24.59 24.92
C MET A 77 -4.29 24.32 24.12
N ALA A 78 -3.21 23.85 24.77
CA ALA A 78 -1.95 23.52 24.11
C ALA A 78 -2.12 22.45 23.01
N MET A 79 -2.91 21.41 23.28
CA MET A 79 -3.25 20.38 22.28
C MET A 79 -4.06 20.94 21.10
N SER A 80 -4.94 21.90 21.35
CA SER A 80 -5.69 22.57 20.29
C SER A 80 -4.77 23.41 19.40
N PHE A 81 -3.80 24.13 19.98
CA PHE A 81 -2.79 24.86 19.22
C PHE A 81 -1.89 23.93 18.37
N LEU A 82 -1.50 22.78 18.91
CA LEU A 82 -0.71 21.77 18.17
C LEU A 82 -1.43 21.21 16.93
N VAL A 83 -2.76 21.13 16.94
CA VAL A 83 -3.57 20.73 15.78
C VAL A 83 -3.75 21.88 14.79
N VAL A 84 -3.89 23.11 15.28
CA VAL A 84 -4.18 24.29 14.45
C VAL A 84 -2.94 24.81 13.71
N ILE A 85 -1.75 24.77 14.32
CA ILE A 85 -0.51 25.28 13.72
C ILE A 85 -0.16 24.59 12.39
N PRO A 86 -0.17 23.25 12.26
CA PRO A 86 0.10 22.57 11.00
C PRO A 86 -0.94 22.91 9.92
N PHE A 87 -2.21 23.06 10.30
CA PHE A 87 -3.26 23.47 9.38
C PHE A 87 -3.03 24.90 8.85
N LEU A 88 -2.65 25.84 9.72
CA LEU A 88 -2.29 27.20 9.32
C LEU A 88 -1.06 27.20 8.38
N CYS A 89 -0.06 26.37 8.63
CA CYS A 89 1.09 26.21 7.74
C CYS A 89 0.66 25.64 6.36
N CYS A 90 -0.24 24.66 6.33
CA CYS A 90 -0.80 24.13 5.08
C CYS A 90 -1.56 25.19 4.29
N VAL A 91 -2.38 26.01 4.97
CA VAL A 91 -3.11 27.13 4.35
C VAL A 91 -2.14 28.18 3.81
N ALA A 92 -1.12 28.56 4.57
CA ALA A 92 -0.12 29.53 4.13
C ALA A 92 0.68 29.02 2.91
N TYR A 93 1.09 27.75 2.92
CA TYR A 93 1.78 27.12 1.81
C TYR A 93 0.88 27.00 0.57
N TRP A 94 -0.41 26.72 0.76
CA TRP A 94 -1.39 26.70 -0.32
C TRP A 94 -1.59 28.10 -0.93
N ILE A 95 -1.67 29.17 -0.13
CA ILE A 95 -1.75 30.55 -0.62
C ILE A 95 -0.49 30.91 -1.42
N TYR A 96 0.69 30.51 -0.95
CA TYR A 96 1.96 30.71 -1.67
C TYR A 96 1.97 29.98 -3.01
N TYR A 97 1.53 28.72 -3.03
CA TYR A 97 1.40 27.92 -4.25
C TYR A 97 0.40 28.55 -5.23
N LEU A 98 -0.76 28.99 -4.75
CA LEU A 98 -1.73 29.71 -5.56
C LEU A 98 -1.13 30.97 -6.17
N LYS A 99 -0.48 31.83 -5.37
CA LYS A 99 0.16 33.05 -5.88
C LYS A 99 1.15 32.74 -7.02
N ARG A 100 1.88 31.63 -6.91
CA ARG A 100 2.83 31.18 -7.93
C ARG A 100 2.14 30.61 -9.18
N HIS A 101 0.92 30.08 -9.13
CA HIS A 101 0.27 29.50 -10.30
C HIS A 101 -0.87 30.35 -10.87
N LEU A 102 -1.37 31.33 -10.12
CA LEU A 102 -2.47 32.20 -10.56
C LEU A 102 -2.08 33.14 -11.71
N TYR A 103 -0.78 33.47 -11.88
CA TYR A 103 -0.33 34.31 -12.99
C TYR A 103 -0.46 33.62 -14.36
N LEU A 104 -0.50 32.28 -14.39
CA LEU A 104 -0.63 31.47 -15.61
C LEU A 104 -2.05 31.54 -16.21
N PHE A 105 -3.03 32.05 -15.45
CA PHE A 105 -4.42 32.17 -15.89
C PHE A 105 -4.73 33.60 -16.33
N SER A 106 -5.24 33.74 -17.54
CA SER A 106 -5.51 35.05 -18.16
C SER A 106 -6.80 35.68 -17.61
N THR A 107 -7.83 34.87 -17.32
CA THR A 107 -9.13 35.38 -16.88
C THR A 107 -9.32 35.30 -15.37
N THR A 108 -10.00 36.29 -14.78
CA THR A 108 -10.35 36.32 -13.35
C THR A 108 -11.21 35.11 -12.94
N GLY A 109 -12.08 34.62 -13.84
CA GLY A 109 -12.89 33.42 -13.60
C GLY A 109 -12.06 32.14 -13.48
N GLN A 110 -11.03 31.97 -14.31
CA GLN A 110 -10.12 30.81 -14.22
C GLN A 110 -9.28 30.84 -12.95
N LYS A 111 -8.84 32.03 -12.50
CA LYS A 111 -8.11 32.21 -11.23
C LYS A 111 -8.95 31.75 -10.03
N ILE A 112 -10.20 32.19 -9.98
CA ILE A 112 -11.14 31.82 -8.91
C ILE A 112 -11.49 30.32 -8.98
N GLY A 113 -11.74 29.81 -10.19
CA GLY A 113 -12.04 28.39 -10.40
C GLY A 113 -10.88 27.46 -10.00
N TYR A 114 -9.65 27.83 -10.35
CA TYR A 114 -8.45 27.07 -9.96
C TYR A 114 -8.19 27.11 -8.46
N GLY A 115 -8.42 28.27 -7.81
CA GLY A 115 -8.39 28.39 -6.35
C GLY A 115 -9.41 27.48 -5.67
N LEU A 116 -10.68 27.53 -6.09
CA LEU A 116 -11.72 26.67 -5.53
C LEU A 116 -11.43 25.17 -5.75
N PHE A 117 -10.96 24.81 -6.94
CA PHE A 117 -10.62 23.43 -7.27
C PHE A 117 -9.47 22.90 -6.39
N THR A 118 -8.38 23.67 -6.26
CA THR A 118 -7.25 23.26 -5.40
C THR A 118 -7.63 23.24 -3.92
N CYS A 119 -8.50 24.14 -3.47
CA CYS A 119 -9.05 24.13 -2.10
C CYS A 119 -9.85 22.84 -1.82
N VAL A 120 -10.78 22.48 -2.71
CA VAL A 120 -11.59 21.24 -2.58
C VAL A 120 -10.70 20.00 -2.59
N MET A 121 -9.73 19.95 -3.51
CA MET A 121 -8.78 18.84 -3.58
C MET A 121 -7.93 18.71 -2.31
N LEU A 122 -7.52 19.84 -1.71
CA LEU A 122 -6.66 19.88 -0.53
C LEU A 122 -7.42 19.66 0.78
N ALA A 123 -8.66 20.14 0.88
CA ALA A 123 -9.47 20.04 2.10
C ALA A 123 -10.25 18.73 2.19
N ILE A 124 -10.71 18.18 1.07
CA ILE A 124 -11.60 17.00 1.06
C ILE A 124 -10.85 15.77 0.58
N LEU A 125 -10.23 15.84 -0.62
CA LEU A 125 -9.60 14.66 -1.22
C LEU A 125 -8.25 14.32 -0.58
N GLY A 126 -7.42 15.30 -0.24
CA GLY A 126 -6.11 15.09 0.37
C GLY A 126 -6.19 14.28 1.67
N PRO A 127 -6.92 14.75 2.70
CA PRO A 127 -7.03 14.06 3.98
C PRO A 127 -7.77 12.72 3.90
N SER A 128 -8.68 12.54 2.93
CA SER A 128 -9.53 11.33 2.87
C SER A 128 -8.92 10.23 2.00
N ILE A 129 -8.33 10.57 0.86
CA ILE A 129 -7.89 9.58 -0.15
C ILE A 129 -6.47 9.09 0.13
N PHE A 130 -5.57 9.96 0.59
CA PHE A 130 -4.19 9.55 0.82
C PHE A 130 -4.01 8.53 1.94
N PRO A 131 -4.66 8.65 3.12
CA PRO A 131 -4.56 7.60 4.13
C PRO A 131 -5.08 6.26 3.62
N LEU A 132 -6.12 6.28 2.80
CA LEU A 132 -6.67 5.08 2.17
C LEU A 132 -5.68 4.47 1.16
N LEU A 133 -5.03 5.29 0.32
CA LEU A 133 -3.99 4.84 -0.60
C LEU A 133 -2.77 4.27 0.15
N ILE A 134 -2.29 4.95 1.20
CA ILE A 134 -1.18 4.47 2.03
C ILE A 134 -1.57 3.14 2.71
N ALA A 135 -2.80 3.04 3.24
CA ALA A 135 -3.30 1.82 3.84
C ALA A 135 -3.34 0.66 2.84
N LEU A 136 -3.78 0.90 1.59
CA LEU A 136 -3.76 -0.10 0.53
C LEU A 136 -2.34 -0.54 0.16
N VAL A 137 -1.39 0.40 0.10
CA VAL A 137 0.03 0.08 -0.16
C VAL A 137 0.64 -0.72 0.99
N LEU A 138 0.37 -0.35 2.24
CA LEU A 138 0.86 -1.11 3.39
C LEU A 138 0.24 -2.51 3.45
N LEU A 139 -1.05 -2.63 3.11
CA LEU A 139 -1.75 -3.91 3.01
C LEU A 139 -1.12 -4.80 1.93
N SER A 140 -0.82 -4.25 0.75
CA SER A 140 -0.21 -5.03 -0.34
C SER A 140 1.21 -5.50 0.01
N ILE A 141 1.98 -4.68 0.73
CA ILE A 141 3.28 -5.06 1.28
C ILE A 141 3.13 -6.19 2.31
N ALA A 142 2.18 -6.06 3.24
CA ALA A 142 1.93 -7.09 4.25
C ALA A 142 1.52 -8.43 3.64
N ILE A 143 0.64 -8.42 2.63
CA ILE A 143 0.24 -9.61 1.88
C ILE A 143 1.44 -10.23 1.19
N SER A 144 2.29 -9.41 0.56
CA SER A 144 3.49 -9.87 -0.13
C SER A 144 4.48 -10.56 0.82
N ILE A 145 4.69 -10.01 2.03
CA ILE A 145 5.52 -10.63 3.07
C ILE A 145 4.91 -11.96 3.54
N ALA A 146 3.59 -12.02 3.76
CA ALA A 146 2.91 -13.24 4.19
C ALA A 146 3.03 -14.37 3.14
N LEU A 147 2.82 -14.05 1.86
CA LEU A 147 2.98 -15.00 0.76
C LEU A 147 4.43 -15.48 0.61
N PHE A 148 5.40 -14.58 0.80
CA PHE A 148 6.82 -14.94 0.80
C PHE A 148 7.16 -15.93 1.92
N LEU A 149 6.72 -15.64 3.15
CA LEU A 149 6.93 -16.55 4.29
C LEU A 149 6.26 -17.91 4.07
N LEU A 150 5.05 -17.93 3.51
CA LEU A 150 4.37 -19.18 3.16
C LEU A 150 5.18 -20.00 2.14
N SER A 151 5.72 -19.34 1.11
CA SER A 151 6.60 -19.98 0.12
C SER A 151 7.85 -20.59 0.76
N VAL A 152 8.48 -19.89 1.70
CA VAL A 152 9.66 -20.39 2.43
C VAL A 152 9.30 -21.62 3.26
N VAL A 153 8.18 -21.58 4.00
CA VAL A 153 7.72 -22.72 4.81
C VAL A 153 7.43 -23.94 3.95
N MET A 154 6.73 -23.77 2.82
CA MET A 154 6.47 -24.88 1.89
C MET A 154 7.75 -25.46 1.31
N THR A 155 8.75 -24.62 1.01
CA THR A 155 10.06 -25.08 0.52
C THR A 155 10.81 -25.88 1.58
N ILE A 156 10.76 -25.44 2.85
CA ILE A 156 11.33 -26.15 3.99
C ILE A 156 10.62 -27.51 4.17
N ILE A 157 9.29 -27.54 4.16
CA ILE A 157 8.52 -28.78 4.26
C ILE A 157 8.90 -29.72 3.12
N ALA A 158 8.93 -29.25 1.86
CA ALA A 158 9.33 -30.08 0.74
C ALA A 158 10.77 -30.63 0.88
N LEU A 159 11.69 -29.83 1.42
CA LEU A 159 13.07 -30.26 1.68
C LEU A 159 13.14 -31.36 2.76
N PHE A 160 12.33 -31.25 3.81
CA PHE A 160 12.35 -32.18 4.95
C PHE A 160 11.42 -33.40 4.78
N ASP A 161 10.32 -33.26 4.02
CA ASP A 161 9.35 -34.34 3.74
C ASP A 161 9.86 -35.30 2.66
N GLY A 162 10.90 -34.91 1.90
CA GLY A 162 11.65 -35.79 0.99
C GLY A 162 12.45 -36.92 1.67
N GLY A 163 12.42 -37.03 3.01
CA GLY A 163 13.27 -37.94 3.78
C GLY A 163 12.55 -38.98 4.65
N GLY A 164 11.22 -39.14 4.53
CA GLY A 164 10.43 -39.87 5.53
C GLY A 164 9.62 -41.08 5.04
N SER A 165 9.66 -41.47 3.77
CA SER A 165 8.94 -42.67 3.35
C SER A 165 9.62 -43.90 3.95
N LYS A 166 8.87 -44.72 4.69
CA LYS A 166 9.31 -46.06 5.10
C LYS A 166 9.71 -46.80 3.83
N LYS A 167 11.01 -46.83 3.54
CA LYS A 167 11.60 -47.51 2.38
C LYS A 167 11.17 -48.97 2.43
N ARG A 168 10.19 -49.35 1.61
CA ARG A 168 9.85 -50.77 1.44
C ARG A 168 10.98 -51.39 0.64
N ARG A 169 11.60 -52.41 1.23
CA ARG A 169 12.64 -53.20 0.59
C ARG A 169 12.04 -54.54 0.19
N PHE A 170 12.37 -54.97 -1.00
CA PHE A 170 11.96 -56.25 -1.57
C PHE A 170 13.24 -57.02 -1.90
N SER A 171 13.37 -58.23 -1.39
CA SER A 171 14.43 -59.15 -1.81
C SER A 171 13.95 -59.92 -3.02
N LEU A 172 14.75 -59.94 -4.08
CA LEU A 172 14.51 -60.71 -5.28
C LEU A 172 15.09 -62.11 -5.15
N ASP A 173 14.53 -63.06 -5.89
CA ASP A 173 15.00 -64.46 -5.90
C ASP A 173 16.43 -64.62 -6.44
N ASN A 174 16.93 -63.64 -7.21
CA ASN A 174 18.30 -63.57 -7.68
C ASN A 174 19.31 -63.07 -6.62
N GLY A 175 18.83 -62.75 -5.40
CA GLY A 175 19.63 -62.25 -4.29
C GLY A 175 19.87 -60.74 -4.27
N ASP A 176 19.30 -59.97 -5.20
CA ASP A 176 19.39 -58.51 -5.19
C ASP A 176 18.27 -57.88 -4.31
N GLU A 177 18.53 -56.69 -3.76
CA GLU A 177 17.57 -55.94 -2.96
C GLU A 177 17.10 -54.71 -3.71
N VAL A 178 15.78 -54.58 -3.84
CA VAL A 178 15.12 -53.46 -4.50
C VAL A 178 14.47 -52.56 -3.47
N THR A 179 14.73 -51.26 -3.57
CA THR A 179 14.15 -50.24 -2.68
C THR A 179 13.12 -49.40 -3.43
N GLU A 180 11.92 -49.28 -2.86
CA GLU A 180 10.92 -48.31 -3.34
C GLU A 180 11.37 -46.89 -3.00
N LYS A 181 11.46 -46.04 -4.02
CA LYS A 181 11.72 -44.60 -3.90
C LYS A 181 10.55 -43.82 -4.51
N SER A 182 10.30 -42.64 -3.94
CA SER A 182 9.29 -41.71 -4.45
C SER A 182 10.00 -40.52 -5.09
N GLY A 183 9.61 -40.19 -6.32
CA GLY A 183 10.04 -38.99 -7.02
C GLY A 183 9.36 -37.75 -6.49
N LEU A 184 9.86 -36.59 -6.91
CA LEU A 184 9.40 -35.28 -6.46
C LEU A 184 7.89 -35.04 -6.76
N PHE A 185 7.34 -35.75 -7.75
CA PHE A 185 5.94 -35.69 -8.16
C PHE A 185 5.08 -36.86 -7.63
N GLY A 186 5.58 -37.64 -6.68
CA GLY A 186 4.86 -38.78 -6.12
C GLY A 186 4.90 -40.05 -6.98
N GLU A 187 5.64 -40.03 -8.09
CA GLU A 187 5.91 -41.22 -8.91
C GLU A 187 6.78 -42.22 -8.15
N LYS A 188 6.43 -43.51 -8.22
CA LYS A 188 7.16 -44.57 -7.52
C LYS A 188 8.10 -45.24 -8.50
N TYR A 189 9.37 -45.34 -8.13
CA TYR A 189 10.37 -46.08 -8.89
C TYR A 189 11.14 -47.01 -7.95
N TYR A 190 11.66 -48.08 -8.53
CA TYR A 190 12.32 -49.14 -7.79
C TYR A 190 13.77 -49.24 -8.25
N GLU A 191 14.69 -49.16 -7.30
CA GLU A 191 16.12 -49.13 -7.60
C GLU A 191 16.82 -50.25 -6.83
N GLY A 192 17.57 -51.08 -7.55
CA GLY A 192 18.38 -52.15 -6.97
C GLY A 192 19.69 -51.63 -6.36
N ARG A 193 20.31 -52.43 -5.49
CA ARG A 193 21.62 -52.09 -4.89
C ARG A 193 22.73 -51.92 -5.93
N SER A 194 22.57 -52.55 -7.09
CA SER A 194 23.44 -52.48 -8.26
C SER A 194 23.28 -51.19 -9.10
N GLY A 195 22.35 -50.30 -8.74
CA GLY A 195 22.03 -49.07 -9.50
C GLY A 195 21.12 -49.31 -10.71
N LYS A 196 20.61 -50.54 -10.86
CA LYS A 196 19.66 -50.92 -11.91
C LYS A 196 18.24 -50.46 -11.54
N SER A 197 17.49 -49.98 -12.53
CA SER A 197 16.10 -49.60 -12.39
C SER A 197 15.17 -50.78 -12.65
N TYR A 198 14.16 -50.94 -11.81
CA TYR A 198 13.15 -52.00 -11.92
C TYR A 198 11.75 -51.40 -12.05
N GLU A 199 10.89 -52.10 -12.79
CA GLU A 199 9.46 -51.83 -12.87
C GLU A 199 8.68 -53.02 -12.33
N THR A 200 7.49 -52.76 -11.76
CA THR A 200 6.58 -53.79 -11.26
C THR A 200 5.18 -53.50 -11.76
N ASN A 201 4.55 -54.51 -12.37
CA ASN A 201 3.16 -54.44 -12.80
C ASN A 201 2.19 -55.02 -11.76
N ASP A 202 2.72 -55.79 -10.78
CA ASP A 202 1.95 -56.53 -9.79
C ASP A 202 2.19 -56.02 -8.36
N ASN A 203 2.39 -54.71 -8.22
CA ASN A 203 2.47 -54.02 -6.92
C ASN A 203 3.57 -54.60 -5.99
N GLY A 204 4.73 -54.96 -6.54
CA GLY A 204 5.91 -55.42 -5.80
C GLY A 204 6.02 -56.93 -5.60
N ARG A 205 5.24 -57.74 -6.34
CA ARG A 205 5.40 -59.21 -6.35
C ARG A 205 6.44 -59.69 -7.35
N THR A 206 6.51 -59.02 -8.50
CA THR A 206 7.40 -59.33 -9.61
C THR A 206 8.09 -58.05 -10.04
N PHE A 207 9.39 -58.14 -10.32
CA PHE A 207 10.19 -57.01 -10.76
C PHE A 207 10.86 -57.37 -12.07
N SER A 208 10.73 -56.48 -13.05
CA SER A 208 11.43 -56.57 -14.33
C SER A 208 12.46 -55.46 -14.40
N GLU A 209 13.68 -55.78 -14.79
CA GLU A 209 14.70 -54.76 -15.08
C GLU A 209 14.25 -53.94 -16.30
N LYS A 210 14.39 -52.63 -16.21
CA LYS A 210 14.05 -51.68 -17.28
C LYS A 210 15.17 -51.56 -18.30
#